data_AF-A0A7J9R095-F1
#
_entry.id   AF-A0A7J9R095-F1
#
_cell.length_a   1.000
_cell.length_b   1.000
_cell.length_c   1.000
_cell.angle_alpha   90.00
_cell.angle_beta   90.00
_cell.angle_gamma   90.00
#
_symmetry.space_group_name_H-M   'P 1'
#
loop_
_entity.id
_entity.type
_entity.pdbx_description
1 polymer ?
#
loop_
_entity_poly.entity_id
_entity_poly.type
_entity_poly.pdbx_seq_one_letter_code
_entity_poly.pdbx_strand_id
1 'polypeptide(L)'
;MSWRKIPMKFPGTCIVCNEKIEVNEIGLWAKGLGVKHEKCSEVKELKCAVCNGPAGCQNCEFQDNCDIEKVSQLCICKKCSGEKNPFESYQKSIKKKLPLLNLKT
;
A
#
# COMPACT_ATOMS: atom_id res chain seq x y z
N MET A 1 -6.20 -20.73 3.36
CA MET A 1 -5.86 -20.48 4.77
C MET A 1 -6.17 -19.02 5.06
N SER A 2 -6.96 -18.69 6.08
CA SER A 2 -7.38 -17.30 6.36
C SER A 2 -6.76 -16.78 7.65
N TRP A 3 -6.29 -15.54 7.61
CA TRP A 3 -5.84 -14.79 8.79
C TRP A 3 -7.04 -14.41 9.65
N ARG A 4 -6.96 -14.63 10.96
CA ARG A 4 -7.99 -14.26 11.93
C ARG A 4 -7.39 -13.31 12.96
N LYS A 5 -8.10 -12.22 13.27
CA LYS A 5 -7.75 -11.33 14.37
C LYS A 5 -8.02 -12.04 15.69
N ILE A 6 -7.00 -12.16 16.54
CA ILE A 6 -7.12 -12.73 17.87
C ILE A 6 -6.39 -11.84 18.88
N PRO A 7 -6.95 -11.63 20.08
CA PRO A 7 -6.17 -11.07 21.18
C PRO A 7 -5.15 -12.13 21.66
N MET A 8 -3.91 -11.71 21.83
CA MET A 8 -2.85 -12.61 22.27
C MET A 8 -3.02 -12.98 23.74
N LYS A 9 -3.13 -14.28 24.02
CA LYS A 9 -3.16 -14.80 25.42
C LYS A 9 -1.77 -14.93 26.03
N PHE A 10 -0.76 -15.10 25.18
CA PHE A 10 0.65 -15.26 25.54
C PHE A 10 1.48 -14.46 24.53
N PRO A 11 2.70 -14.00 24.89
CA PRO A 11 3.55 -13.26 23.96
C PRO A 11 3.87 -14.13 22.74
N GLY A 12 3.51 -13.65 21.55
CA GLY A 12 3.80 -14.30 20.27
C GLY A 12 5.02 -13.68 19.61
N THR A 13 5.65 -14.37 18.66
CA THR A 13 6.69 -13.76 17.80
C THR A 13 6.09 -13.51 16.42
N CYS A 14 6.19 -12.26 15.95
CA CYS A 14 5.69 -11.88 14.65
C CYS A 14 6.55 -12.48 13.54
N ILE A 15 5.94 -13.24 12.62
CA ILE A 15 6.66 -13.88 11.51
C ILE A 15 7.22 -12.89 10.47
N VAL A 16 6.88 -11.60 10.54
CA VAL A 16 7.29 -10.58 9.57
C VAL A 16 8.47 -9.75 10.08
N CYS A 17 8.38 -9.22 11.31
CA CYS A 17 9.42 -8.37 11.89
C CYS A 17 10.27 -9.06 12.97
N ASN A 18 9.94 -10.31 13.35
CA ASN A 18 10.58 -11.06 14.44
C ASN A 18 10.48 -10.41 15.84
N GLU A 19 9.72 -9.33 16.00
CA GLU A 19 9.44 -8.72 17.30
C GLU A 19 8.33 -9.47 18.04
N LYS A 20 8.25 -9.28 19.36
CA LYS A 20 7.17 -9.84 20.17
C LYS A 20 5.84 -9.12 19.94
N ILE A 21 4.76 -9.87 19.99
CA ILE A 21 3.37 -9.40 20.06
C ILE A 21 2.95 -9.59 21.52
N GLU A 22 2.64 -8.50 22.21
CA GLU A 22 2.43 -8.53 23.66
C GLU A 22 1.09 -9.15 24.04
N VAL A 23 0.96 -9.54 25.31
CA VAL A 23 -0.31 -10.09 25.83
C VAL A 23 -1.40 -9.01 25.72
N ASN A 24 -2.59 -9.42 25.30
CA ASN A 24 -3.75 -8.58 24.97
C ASN A 24 -3.62 -7.72 23.71
N GLU A 25 -2.48 -7.70 23.02
CA GLU A 25 -2.36 -7.08 21.70
C GLU A 25 -3.10 -7.89 20.63
N ILE A 26 -3.64 -7.23 19.61
CA ILE A 26 -4.32 -7.89 18.49
C ILE A 26 -3.28 -8.41 17.49
N GLY A 27 -3.21 -9.73 17.36
CA GLY A 27 -2.42 -10.42 16.35
C GLY A 27 -3.29 -10.98 15.23
N LEU A 28 -2.72 -11.10 14.03
CA LEU A 28 -3.29 -11.88 12.94
C LEU A 28 -2.70 -13.28 12.98
N TRP A 29 -3.53 -14.28 13.27
CA TRP A 29 -3.12 -15.68 13.34
C TRP A 29 -3.66 -16.49 12.16
N ALA A 30 -2.84 -17.40 11.64
CA ALA A 30 -3.27 -18.39 10.65
C ALA A 30 -2.72 -19.78 11.01
N LYS A 31 -3.59 -20.79 10.93
CA LYS A 31 -3.26 -22.18 11.25
C LYS A 31 -2.09 -22.67 10.40
N GLY A 32 -1.02 -23.13 11.05
CA GLY A 32 0.18 -23.68 10.39
C GLY A 32 1.17 -22.65 9.87
N LEU A 33 0.87 -21.35 9.96
CA LEU A 33 1.77 -20.26 9.54
C LEU A 33 2.34 -19.50 10.74
N GLY A 34 1.53 -19.29 11.79
CA GLY A 34 1.93 -18.53 12.98
C GLY A 34 1.11 -17.26 13.15
N VAL A 35 1.73 -16.23 13.74
CA VAL A 35 1.10 -14.95 14.06
C VAL A 35 1.96 -13.79 13.54
N LYS A 36 1.31 -12.68 13.17
CA LYS A 36 1.99 -11.42 12.87
C LYS A 36 1.22 -10.23 13.45
N HIS A 37 1.88 -9.10 13.66
CA HIS A 37 1.20 -7.86 14.05
C HIS A 37 0.19 -7.46 12.96
N GLU A 38 -0.87 -6.76 13.36
CA GLU A 38 -1.82 -6.18 12.43
C GLU A 38 -1.14 -5.21 11.45
N LYS A 39 -0.28 -4.30 11.97
CA LYS A 39 0.55 -3.39 11.17
C LYS A 39 1.44 -4.10 10.15
N CYS A 40 1.96 -5.28 10.50
CA CYS A 40 2.82 -6.09 9.61
C CYS A 40 2.02 -6.82 8.52
N SER A 41 0.70 -6.65 8.49
CA SER A 41 -0.15 -7.11 7.40
C SER A 41 -0.64 -5.99 6.49
N GLU A 42 -0.35 -4.74 6.81
CA GLU A 42 -0.73 -3.61 5.97
C GLU A 42 0.16 -3.59 4.73
N VAL A 43 -0.45 -3.85 3.58
CA VAL A 43 0.21 -3.63 2.29
C VAL A 43 0.13 -2.13 2.03
N LYS A 44 1.28 -1.45 2.15
CA LYS A 44 1.40 -0.05 1.71
C LYS A 44 1.37 -0.04 0.18
N GLU A 45 0.19 0.21 -0.36
CA GLU A 45 -0.08 0.30 -1.80
C GLU A 45 -0.78 1.63 -2.10
N LEU A 46 -0.25 2.35 -3.08
CA LEU A 46 -0.86 3.56 -3.62
C LEU A 46 -1.86 3.24 -4.73
N LYS A 47 -2.68 4.22 -5.09
CA LYS A 47 -3.61 4.08 -6.21
C LYS A 47 -3.14 4.91 -7.40
N CYS A 48 -3.27 4.35 -8.59
CA CYS A 48 -3.02 5.07 -9.82
C CYS A 48 -4.02 6.24 -9.95
N ALA A 49 -3.49 7.45 -10.15
CA ALA A 49 -4.28 8.65 -10.35
C ALA A 49 -5.19 8.57 -11.58
N VAL A 50 -4.79 7.80 -12.61
CA VAL A 50 -5.52 7.66 -13.88
C VAL A 50 -6.62 6.60 -13.77
N CYS A 51 -6.27 5.36 -13.40
CA CYS A 51 -7.20 4.23 -13.46
C CYS A 51 -7.69 3.71 -12.10
N ASN A 52 -7.24 4.29 -10.98
CA ASN A 52 -7.47 3.80 -9.61
C ASN A 52 -6.97 2.37 -9.32
N GLY A 53 -6.25 1.75 -10.25
CA GLY A 53 -5.60 0.46 -10.04
C GLY A 53 -4.42 0.53 -9.07
N PRO A 54 -3.86 -0.64 -8.70
CA PRO A 54 -2.69 -0.72 -7.81
C PRO A 54 -1.50 0.04 -8.40
N ALA A 55 -0.82 0.83 -7.56
CA ALA A 55 0.40 1.55 -7.89
C ALA A 55 1.30 1.64 -6.66
N GLY A 56 2.63 1.72 -6.82
CA GLY A 56 3.55 1.93 -5.69
C GLY A 56 3.35 0.97 -4.52
N CYS A 57 3.53 -0.33 -4.75
CA CYS A 57 3.54 -1.36 -3.71
C CYS A 57 4.99 -1.74 -3.33
N GLN A 58 5.16 -2.34 -2.15
CA GLN A 58 6.46 -2.81 -1.65
C GLN A 58 7.15 -3.87 -2.51
N ASN A 59 6.49 -4.40 -3.54
CA ASN A 59 7.06 -5.37 -4.48
C ASN A 59 7.00 -4.86 -5.93
N CYS A 60 6.79 -3.55 -6.16
CA CYS A 60 6.72 -3.02 -7.51
C CYS A 60 8.11 -2.85 -8.12
N GLU A 61 8.19 -2.90 -9.44
CA GLU A 61 9.41 -2.72 -10.22
C GLU A 61 10.09 -1.35 -10.06
N PHE A 62 9.47 -0.43 -9.32
CA PHE A 62 10.00 0.91 -9.03
C PHE A 62 10.45 1.07 -7.58
N GLN A 63 10.45 0.02 -6.76
CA GLN A 63 10.77 0.09 -5.33
C GLN A 63 12.14 0.75 -5.05
N ASP A 64 13.14 0.50 -5.90
CA ASP A 64 14.49 1.07 -5.74
C ASP A 64 14.53 2.60 -5.93
N ASN A 65 13.58 3.14 -6.70
CA ASN A 65 13.54 4.56 -7.08
C ASN A 65 12.31 5.30 -6.52
N CYS A 66 11.41 4.60 -5.84
CA CYS A 66 10.14 5.10 -5.35
C CYS A 66 9.99 4.77 -3.86
N ASP A 67 10.35 5.73 -3.02
CA ASP A 67 10.08 5.66 -1.58
C ASP A 67 8.60 5.97 -1.33
N ILE A 68 7.78 4.91 -1.20
CA ILE A 68 6.32 4.98 -1.02
C ILE A 68 5.93 5.85 0.19
N GLU A 69 6.81 5.97 1.19
CA GLU A 69 6.53 6.77 2.39
C GLU A 69 6.76 8.28 2.15
N LYS A 70 7.57 8.65 1.16
CA LYS A 70 7.93 10.04 0.86
C LYS A 70 7.27 10.60 -0.40
N VAL A 71 6.90 9.74 -1.36
CA VAL A 71 6.28 10.19 -2.60
C VAL A 71 4.84 10.66 -2.38
N SER A 72 4.36 11.53 -3.27
CA SER A 72 2.97 11.97 -3.25
C SER A 72 2.01 10.78 -3.44
N GLN A 73 0.81 10.86 -2.85
CA GLN A 73 -0.24 9.84 -3.01
C GLN A 73 -0.83 9.77 -4.44
N LEU A 74 -0.34 10.61 -5.37
CA LEU A 74 -0.79 10.70 -6.75
C LEU A 74 0.14 9.91 -7.68
N CYS A 75 0.15 8.58 -7.52
CA CYS A 75 1.04 7.72 -8.32
C CYS A 75 0.46 7.45 -9.72
N ILE A 76 1.30 7.02 -10.68
CA ILE A 76 0.87 6.47 -11.97
C ILE A 76 1.39 5.03 -12.10
N CYS A 77 0.52 4.09 -12.48
CA CYS A 77 0.94 2.70 -12.67
C CYS A 77 1.64 2.50 -14.02
N LYS A 78 2.47 1.46 -14.14
CA LYS A 78 3.25 1.15 -15.36
C LYS A 78 2.41 1.05 -16.63
N LYS A 79 1.21 0.48 -16.51
CA LYS A 79 0.29 0.36 -17.65
C LYS A 79 -0.08 1.74 -18.19
N CYS A 80 -0.47 2.67 -17.31
CA CYS A 80 -0.84 4.02 -17.69
C CYS A 80 0.37 4.88 -18.09
N SER A 81 1.55 4.62 -17.52
CA SER A 81 2.78 5.32 -17.91
C SER A 81 3.29 4.90 -19.30
N GLY A 82 2.93 3.70 -19.77
CA GLY A 82 3.31 3.18 -21.09
C GLY A 82 2.36 3.54 -22.23
N GLU A 83 1.28 4.31 -21.98
CA GLU A 83 0.38 4.79 -23.03
C GLU A 83 1.03 5.88 -23.88
N LYS A 84 0.46 6.22 -25.05
CA LYS A 84 1.05 7.20 -25.99
C LYS A 84 1.29 8.59 -25.37
N ASN A 85 0.36 9.08 -24.54
CA ASN A 85 0.41 10.41 -23.91
C ASN A 85 0.17 10.33 -22.39
N PRO A 86 1.10 9.76 -21.61
CA PRO A 86 0.86 9.43 -20.21
C PRO A 86 0.70 10.70 -19.34
N PHE A 87 1.46 11.75 -19.66
CA PHE A 87 1.41 13.03 -18.94
C PHE A 87 0.06 13.74 -19.10
N GLU A 88 -0.47 13.80 -20.32
CA GLU A 88 -1.76 14.43 -20.61
C GLU A 88 -2.91 13.70 -19.91
N SER A 89 -2.93 12.36 -20.01
CA SER A 89 -3.90 11.50 -19.31
C SER A 89 -3.85 11.68 -17.80
N TYR A 90 -2.64 11.78 -17.23
CA TYR A 90 -2.43 12.04 -15.82
C TYR A 90 -2.95 13.42 -15.41
N GLN A 91 -2.54 14.48 -16.11
CA GLN A 91 -2.96 15.86 -15.82
C GLN A 91 -4.49 16.02 -15.88
N LYS A 92 -5.14 15.42 -16.89
CA LYS A 92 -6.60 15.41 -17.02
C LYS A 92 -7.28 14.72 -15.83
N SER A 93 -6.72 13.59 -15.39
CA SER A 93 -7.23 12.82 -14.25
C SER A 93 -7.09 13.58 -12.93
N ILE A 94 -5.96 14.26 -12.73
CA ILE A 94 -5.71 15.08 -11.54
C ILE A 94 -6.63 16.30 -11.50
N LYS A 95 -6.77 17.05 -12.61
CA LYS A 95 -7.69 18.20 -12.69
C LYS A 95 -9.13 17.79 -12.35
N LYS A 96 -9.57 16.62 -12.80
CA LYS A 96 -10.90 16.09 -12.48
C LYS A 96 -11.05 15.70 -11.00
N LYS A 97 -10.02 15.10 -10.40
CA LYS A 97 -10.03 14.65 -9.00
C LYS A 97 -9.87 15.79 -7.99
N LEU A 98 -9.15 16.84 -8.37
CA LEU A 98 -8.82 17.98 -7.51
C LEU A 98 -9.37 19.27 -8.12
N PRO A 99 -10.70 19.42 -8.24
CA PRO A 99 -11.32 20.60 -8.86
C PRO A 99 -10.98 21.89 -8.12
N LEU A 100 -10.68 21.80 -6.82
CA LEU A 100 -10.29 22.93 -5.97
C LEU A 100 -8.92 23.53 -6.32
N LEU A 101 -8.05 22.80 -7.01
CA LEU A 101 -6.70 23.27 -7.32
C LEU A 101 -6.65 24.32 -8.45
N ASN A 102 -7.79 24.64 -9.08
CA ASN A 102 -7.96 25.72 -10.06
C ASN A 102 -6.77 25.82 -11.05
N LEU A 103 -6.31 24.66 -11.54
CA LEU A 103 -5.11 24.51 -12.36
C LEU A 103 -5.34 25.15 -13.74
N LYS A 104 -5.13 26.47 -13.83
CA LYS A 104 -5.07 27.21 -15.09
C LYS A 104 -3.85 26.71 -15.87
N THR A 105 -4.11 26.17 -17.06
CA THR A 105 -3.09 25.89 -18.08
C THR A 105 -2.93 27.10 -18.96
#